data_AF-A0A527VNJ4-F1
#
_entry.id   AF-A0A527VNJ4-F1
#
_cell.length_a   1.000
_cell.length_b   1.000
_cell.length_c   1.000
_cell.angle_alpha   90.00
_cell.angle_beta   90.00
_cell.angle_gamma   90.00
#
_symmetry.space_group_name_H-M   'P 1'
#
loop_
_entity.id
_entity.type
_entity.pdbx_description
1 polymer ?
#
loop_
_entity_poly.entity_id
_entity_poly.type
_entity_poly.pdbx_seq_one_letter_code
_entity_poly.pdbx_strand_id
1 'polypeptide(L)'
;SGPDDIYQVLRGLRTMGVRLEHHRKSALEIAQWLEEQPGVAQVLHPALESHPDHTLWKRDFCGSSGVFSIVLSGGGQKVQHAFLDALKIFG
;
A
#
# COMPACT_ATOMS: atom_id res chain seq x y z
N SER A 1 -27.04 -2.66 -8.00
CA SER A 1 -26.41 -3.95 -7.66
C SER A 1 -27.47 -5.02 -7.56
N GLY A 2 -27.23 -6.19 -8.14
CA GLY A 2 -28.16 -7.32 -8.16
C GLY A 2 -27.87 -8.36 -7.08
N PRO A 3 -28.70 -9.42 -6.96
CA PRO A 3 -28.50 -10.52 -6.00
C PRO A 3 -27.13 -11.19 -6.11
N ASP A 4 -26.61 -11.34 -7.32
CA ASP A 4 -25.30 -11.95 -7.56
C ASP A 4 -24.15 -11.08 -7.03
N ASP A 5 -24.22 -9.75 -7.18
CA ASP A 5 -23.24 -8.83 -6.60
C ASP A 5 -23.21 -8.93 -5.08
N ILE A 6 -24.41 -8.98 -4.46
CA ILE A 6 -24.57 -9.13 -3.02
C ILE A 6 -23.93 -10.44 -2.55
N TYR A 7 -24.18 -11.54 -3.27
CA TYR A 7 -23.56 -12.83 -2.97
C TYR A 7 -22.03 -12.77 -3.04
N GLN A 8 -21.45 -12.14 -4.07
CA GLN A 8 -19.99 -12.01 -4.20
C GLN A 8 -19.36 -11.20 -3.07
N VAL A 9 -20.00 -10.08 -2.68
CA VAL A 9 -19.54 -9.28 -1.53
C VAL A 9 -19.58 -10.11 -0.26
N LEU A 10 -20.70 -10.79 0.04
CA LEU A 10 -20.84 -11.62 1.24
C LEU A 10 -19.81 -12.76 1.27
N ARG A 11 -19.54 -13.39 0.12
CA ARG A 11 -18.49 -14.41 0.00
C ARG A 11 -17.11 -13.82 0.29
N GLY A 12 -16.80 -12.64 -0.24
CA GLY A 12 -15.51 -11.96 -0.01
C GLY A 12 -15.30 -11.48 1.42
N LEU A 13 -16.38 -11.10 2.13
CA LEU A 13 -16.34 -10.67 3.53
C LEU A 13 -15.86 -11.78 4.47
N ARG A 14 -16.19 -13.05 4.18
CA ARG A 14 -15.80 -14.20 5.01
C ARG A 14 -14.29 -14.34 5.19
N THR A 15 -13.50 -13.89 4.21
CA THR A 15 -12.02 -13.93 4.27
C THR A 15 -11.38 -12.55 4.38
N MET A 16 -12.18 -11.50 4.61
CA MET A 16 -11.67 -10.13 4.64
C MET A 16 -10.58 -9.93 5.71
N GLY A 17 -10.79 -10.44 6.93
CA GLY A 17 -9.82 -10.27 8.02
C GLY A 17 -8.44 -10.83 7.69
N VAL A 18 -8.38 -12.08 7.21
CA VAL A 18 -7.09 -12.72 6.85
C VAL A 18 -6.42 -12.05 5.66
N ARG A 19 -7.19 -11.56 4.68
CA ARG A 19 -6.64 -10.82 3.54
C ARG A 19 -6.09 -9.46 3.99
N LEU A 20 -6.83 -8.70 4.79
CA LEU A 20 -6.39 -7.39 5.28
C LEU A 20 -5.13 -7.49 6.13
N GLU A 21 -5.05 -8.49 7.01
CA GLU A 21 -3.85 -8.69 7.82
C GLU A 21 -2.62 -9.02 6.95
N HIS A 22 -2.78 -9.89 5.94
CA HIS A 22 -1.71 -10.18 5.00
C HIS A 22 -1.32 -8.95 4.17
N HIS A 23 -2.31 -8.20 3.65
CA HIS A 23 -2.07 -6.96 2.92
C HIS A 23 -1.29 -5.94 3.76
N ARG A 24 -1.68 -5.73 5.02
CA ARG A 24 -1.01 -4.85 5.97
C ARG A 24 0.45 -5.24 6.14
N LYS A 25 0.69 -6.53 6.43
CA LYS A 25 2.03 -7.06 6.65
C LYS A 25 2.92 -6.85 5.43
N SER A 26 2.48 -7.29 4.25
CA SER A 26 3.27 -7.17 3.02
C SER A 26 3.52 -5.72 2.62
N ALA A 27 2.52 -4.84 2.75
CA ALA A 27 2.71 -3.44 2.42
C ALA A 27 3.70 -2.75 3.36
N LEU A 28 3.64 -3.02 4.66
CA LEU A 28 4.61 -2.47 5.61
C LEU A 28 6.03 -2.97 5.35
N GLU A 29 6.20 -4.27 5.07
CA GLU A 29 7.51 -4.84 4.73
C GLU A 29 8.11 -4.18 3.49
N ILE A 30 7.32 -4.01 2.42
CA ILE A 30 7.77 -3.37 1.18
C ILE A 30 8.01 -1.87 1.39
N ALA A 31 7.12 -1.19 2.11
CA ALA A 31 7.21 0.24 2.36
C ALA A 31 8.48 0.58 3.16
N GLN A 32 8.76 -0.17 4.23
CA GLN A 32 9.99 -0.02 5.02
C GLN A 32 11.24 -0.30 4.17
N TRP A 33 11.23 -1.36 3.37
CA TRP A 33 12.35 -1.64 2.46
C TRP A 33 12.57 -0.51 1.44
N LEU A 34 11.49 0.10 0.94
CA LEU A 34 11.55 1.23 -0.01
C LEU A 34 12.08 2.52 0.62
N GLU A 35 11.95 2.74 1.93
CA GLU A 35 12.55 3.90 2.62
C GLU A 35 14.08 3.90 2.53
N GLU A 36 14.68 2.72 2.32
CA GLU A 36 16.14 2.54 2.24
C GLU A 36 16.67 2.50 0.80
N GLN A 37 15.80 2.48 -0.22
CA GLN A 37 16.24 2.26 -1.59
C GLN A 37 16.80 3.53 -2.26
N PRO A 38 17.95 3.44 -2.94
CA PRO A 38 18.45 4.53 -3.76
C PRO A 38 17.46 4.79 -4.91
N GLY A 39 17.01 6.04 -5.04
CA GLY A 39 16.03 6.45 -6.05
C GLY A 39 14.61 6.58 -5.54
N VAL A 40 14.33 6.24 -4.27
CA VAL A 40 13.11 6.62 -3.57
C VAL A 40 13.39 7.85 -2.72
N ALA A 41 12.68 8.94 -2.97
CA ALA A 41 12.78 10.17 -2.21
C ALA A 41 11.92 10.13 -0.94
N GLN A 42 10.77 9.45 -1.00
CA GLN A 42 9.84 9.35 0.12
C GLN A 42 8.92 8.14 -0.04
N VAL A 43 8.55 7.51 1.08
CA VAL A 43 7.45 6.54 1.16
C VAL A 43 6.30 7.17 1.94
N LEU A 44 5.08 7.03 1.41
CA LEU A 44 3.85 7.59 1.94
C LEU A 44 2.95 6.45 2.40
N HIS A 45 3.09 6.07 3.67
CA HIS A 45 2.23 5.08 4.31
C HIS A 45 1.94 5.53 5.76
N PRO A 46 0.66 5.72 6.19
CA PRO A 46 0.34 6.31 7.49
C PRO A 46 0.77 5.47 8.70
N ALA A 47 0.89 4.15 8.53
CA ALA A 47 1.41 3.26 9.55
C ALA A 47 2.94 3.27 9.74
N LEU A 48 3.71 3.98 8.91
CA LEU A 48 5.15 4.17 9.13
C LEU A 48 5.39 5.29 10.15
N GLU A 49 6.36 5.12 11.04
CA GLU A 49 6.72 6.14 12.05
C GLU A 49 7.27 7.43 11.41
N SER A 50 7.83 7.32 10.20
CA SER A 50 8.31 8.46 9.40
C SER A 50 7.17 9.33 8.83
N HIS A 51 5.94 8.83 8.80
CA HIS A 51 4.80 9.57 8.27
C HIS A 51 4.37 10.68 9.24
N PRO A 52 4.18 11.94 8.78
CA PRO A 52 3.87 13.08 9.65
C PRO A 52 2.62 12.85 10.51
N ASP A 53 1.60 12.19 9.94
CA ASP A 53 0.34 11.90 10.63
C ASP A 53 0.30 10.52 11.31
N HIS A 54 1.45 9.87 11.54
CA HIS A 54 1.49 8.53 12.16
C HIS A 54 0.75 8.47 13.50
N THR A 55 0.91 9.51 14.32
CA THR A 55 0.25 9.59 15.64
C THR A 55 -1.28 9.67 15.51
N LEU A 56 -1.79 10.37 14.50
CA LEU A 56 -3.23 10.44 14.22
C LEU A 56 -3.74 9.08 13.72
N TRP A 57 -3.01 8.46 12.80
CA TRP A 57 -3.33 7.13 12.31
C TRP A 57 -3.39 6.10 13.46
N LYS A 58 -2.39 6.09 14.34
CA LYS A 58 -2.31 5.16 15.48
C LYS A 58 -3.46 5.35 16.47
N ARG A 59 -3.97 6.58 16.62
CA ARG A 59 -5.13 6.89 17.47
C ARG A 59 -6.43 6.35 16.85
N ASP A 60 -6.59 6.51 15.54
CA ASP A 60 -7.89 6.35 14.86
C ASP A 60 -8.07 5.00 14.17
N PHE A 61 -6.99 4.25 13.92
CA PHE A 61 -7.02 3.02 13.14
C PHE A 61 -6.40 1.82 13.88
N CYS A 62 -7.03 0.66 13.73
CA CYS A 62 -6.54 -0.62 14.28
C CYS A 62 -5.56 -1.35 13.33
N GLY A 63 -5.26 -0.78 12.16
CA GLY A 63 -4.43 -1.39 11.13
C GLY A 63 -4.49 -0.60 9.83
N SER A 64 -3.72 -1.03 8.83
CA SER A 64 -3.74 -0.48 7.47
C SER A 64 -4.11 -1.55 6.45
N SER A 65 -4.40 -1.13 5.23
CA SER A 65 -4.54 -2.03 4.08
C SER A 65 -3.18 -2.24 3.40
N GLY A 66 -3.19 -2.71 2.15
CA GLY A 66 -1.99 -2.88 1.34
C GLY A 66 -1.54 -1.65 0.56
N VAL A 67 -2.14 -0.47 0.80
CA VAL A 67 -1.96 0.71 -0.05
C VAL A 67 -0.91 1.66 0.53
N PHE A 68 0.02 2.07 -0.32
CA PHE A 68 0.98 3.14 -0.07
C PHE A 68 1.38 3.81 -1.38
N SER A 69 2.13 4.90 -1.29
CA SER A 69 2.72 5.56 -2.45
C SER A 69 4.20 5.82 -2.23
N ILE A 70 4.94 6.00 -3.32
CA ILE A 70 6.34 6.41 -3.27
C ILE A 70 6.55 7.63 -4.16
N VAL A 71 7.49 8.47 -3.74
CA VAL A 71 8.02 9.56 -4.55
C VAL A 71 9.38 9.12 -5.06
N LEU A 72 9.56 9.06 -6.39
CA LEU A 72 10.85 8.72 -7.00
C LEU A 72 11.77 9.94 -7.06
N SER A 73 13.04 9.74 -6.75
CA SER A 73 14.09 10.75 -6.88
C SER A 73 14.32 11.10 -8.36
N GLY A 74 14.65 12.36 -8.65
CA GLY A 74 14.89 12.85 -10.01
C GLY A 74 13.63 13.23 -10.79
N GLY A 75 12.46 12.68 -10.43
CA GLY A 75 11.15 13.08 -10.94
C GLY A 75 10.93 12.91 -12.44
N GLY A 76 9.74 13.33 -12.89
CA GLY A 76 9.36 13.35 -14.30
C GLY A 76 8.81 12.03 -14.83
N GLN A 77 7.95 12.14 -15.85
CA GLN A 77 7.22 11.01 -16.45
C GLN A 77 8.16 9.91 -16.96
N LYS A 78 9.33 10.26 -17.50
CA LYS A 78 10.27 9.28 -18.05
C LYS A 78 10.78 8.29 -16.99
N VAL A 79 11.14 8.79 -15.79
CA VAL A 79 11.62 7.95 -14.68
C VAL A 79 10.48 7.11 -14.13
N GLN A 80 9.28 7.69 -14.02
CA GLN A 80 8.07 6.99 -13.59
C GLN A 80 7.72 5.84 -14.53
N HIS A 81 7.67 6.08 -15.85
CA HIS A 81 7.40 5.04 -16.83
C HIS A 81 8.46 3.94 -16.79
N ALA A 82 9.76 4.28 -16.76
CA ALA A 82 10.82 3.28 -16.69
C ALA A 82 10.73 2.40 -15.43
N PHE A 83 10.34 2.98 -14.28
CA PHE A 83 10.08 2.21 -13.07
C PHE A 83 8.89 1.27 -13.24
N LEU A 84 7.76 1.77 -13.73
CA LEU A 84 6.54 0.98 -13.94
C LEU A 84 6.75 -0.15 -14.97
N ASP A 85 7.42 0.13 -16.08
CA ASP A 85 7.73 -0.84 -17.14
C ASP A 85 8.65 -1.97 -16.65
N ALA A 86 9.46 -1.73 -15.61
CA ALA A 86 10.36 -2.72 -15.03
C ALA A 86 9.66 -3.67 -14.04
N LEU A 87 8.43 -3.37 -13.60
CA LEU A 87 7.69 -4.20 -12.66
C LEU A 87 7.18 -5.47 -13.37
N LYS A 88 7.48 -6.64 -12.78
CA LYS A 88 7.07 -7.94 -13.33
C LYS A 88 5.89 -8.59 -12.60
N ILE A 89 5.66 -8.17 -11.36
CA ILE A 89 4.67 -8.77 -10.45
C ILE A 89 3.45 -7.87 -10.27
N PHE A 90 3.61 -6.56 -10.50
CA PHE A 90 2.57 -5.56 -10.31
C PHE A 90 1.92 -5.24 -11.66
N GLY A 91 0.62 -5.53 -11.80
CA GLY A 91 -0.17 -5.34 -13.03
C GLY A 91 -1.66 -5.57 -12.82
#